data_AF-A0A537CG97-F1
#
_entry.id   AF-A0A537CG97-F1
#
_cell.length_a   1.000
_cell.length_b   1.000
_cell.length_c   1.000
_cell.angle_alpha   90.00
_cell.angle_beta   90.00
_cell.angle_gamma   90.00
#
_symmetry.space_group_name_H-M   'P 1'
#
loop_
_entity.id
_entity.type
_entity.pdbx_description
1 polymer ?
#
loop_
_entity_poly.entity_id
_entity_poly.type
_entity_poly.pdbx_seq_one_letter_code
_entity_poly.pdbx_strand_id
1 'polypeptide(L)'
;MNGLLLIIPCEVAAKSVIPALRAMVARNLIEDYGMKQELIAERLGVTQAAVSKYRHQVRGEAIDLEAADEVRQISSEIASTLVRDPNPLDISRKFCQACTDIRALGLMCETCRKVDPSWDVEHCTICFGHHSCADTVSIEPSSIAKYRRIPIQD
;
A
#
# COMPACT_ATOMS: atom_id res chain seq x y z
N MET A 1 -2.97 16.37 28.58
CA MET A 1 -3.56 15.01 28.60
C MET A 1 -2.97 14.24 27.43
N ASN A 2 -1.93 13.44 27.65
CA ASN A 2 -1.42 12.51 26.64
C ASN A 2 -2.40 11.33 26.61
N GLY A 3 -3.43 11.44 25.76
CA GLY A 3 -4.24 10.29 25.44
C GLY A 3 -3.37 9.30 24.67
N LEU A 4 -3.29 8.06 25.16
CA LEU A 4 -2.77 6.94 24.37
C LEU A 4 -3.54 6.91 23.05
N LEU A 5 -2.88 7.27 21.96
CA LEU A 5 -3.46 7.22 20.63
C LEU A 5 -3.24 5.79 20.13
N LEU A 6 -4.21 4.90 20.36
CA LEU A 6 -4.14 3.54 19.82
C LEU A 6 -4.22 3.62 18.29
N ILE A 7 -3.07 3.48 17.63
CA ILE A 7 -2.94 3.45 16.17
C ILE A 7 -2.18 2.20 15.77
N ILE A 8 -2.74 1.43 14.83
CA ILE A 8 -2.10 0.17 14.39
C ILE A 8 -1.26 0.40 13.12
N PRO A 9 -0.29 -0.49 12.79
CA PRO A 9 0.58 -0.28 11.64
C PRO A 9 -0.20 -0.15 10.33
N CYS A 10 -1.32 -0.86 10.18
CA CYS A 10 -2.17 -0.75 8.99
C CYS A 10 -2.77 0.65 8.81
N GLU A 11 -3.11 1.36 9.89
CA GLU A 11 -3.63 2.73 9.82
C GLU A 11 -2.52 3.73 9.48
N VAL A 12 -1.31 3.52 10.01
CA VAL A 12 -0.12 4.29 9.60
C VAL A 12 0.16 4.04 8.12
N ALA A 13 0.13 2.79 7.67
CA ALA A 13 0.41 2.39 6.29
C ALA A 13 -0.60 2.98 5.30
N ALA A 14 -1.89 2.98 5.67
CA ALA A 14 -2.94 3.59 4.85
C ALA A 14 -2.72 5.10 4.61
N LYS A 15 -2.04 5.79 5.55
CA LYS A 15 -1.73 7.22 5.47
C LYS A 15 -0.32 7.55 4.96
N SER A 16 0.55 6.56 4.80
CA SER A 16 1.96 6.74 4.41
C SER A 16 2.35 5.84 3.23
N VAL A 17 2.48 4.54 3.47
CA VAL A 17 2.88 3.51 2.49
C VAL A 17 1.98 3.53 1.25
N ILE A 18 0.66 3.47 1.42
CA ILE A 18 -0.27 3.35 0.29
C ILE A 18 -0.22 4.60 -0.62
N PRO A 19 -0.29 5.85 -0.11
CA PRO A 19 -0.07 7.04 -0.91
C PRO A 19 1.28 7.07 -1.63
N ALA A 20 2.37 6.76 -0.92
CA ALA A 20 3.74 6.77 -1.48
C ALA A 20 3.88 5.76 -2.62
N LEU A 21 3.40 4.53 -2.43
CA LEU A 21 3.42 3.49 -3.46
C LEU A 21 2.57 3.88 -4.68
N ARG A 22 1.38 4.49 -4.48
CA ARG A 22 0.58 5.02 -5.59
C ARG A 22 1.31 6.09 -6.36
N ALA A 23 2.06 6.96 -5.67
CA ALA A 23 2.85 8.00 -6.30
C ALA A 23 3.98 7.41 -7.15
N MET A 24 4.71 6.42 -6.63
CA MET A 24 5.74 5.69 -7.39
C MET A 24 5.16 5.02 -8.64
N VAL A 25 4.05 4.29 -8.50
CA VAL A 25 3.39 3.64 -9.64
C VAL A 25 2.95 4.66 -10.69
N ALA A 26 2.36 5.79 -10.26
CA ALA A 26 1.96 6.86 -11.17
C ALA A 26 3.17 7.46 -11.92
N ARG A 27 4.32 7.63 -11.26
CA ARG A 27 5.56 8.10 -11.91
C ARG A 27 6.03 7.12 -12.98
N ASN A 28 6.11 5.83 -12.67
CA ASN A 28 6.48 4.80 -13.66
C ASN A 28 5.53 4.82 -14.88
N LEU A 29 4.22 4.97 -14.67
CA LEU A 29 3.24 5.08 -15.76
C LEU A 29 3.47 6.31 -16.65
N ILE A 30 3.93 7.42 -16.08
CA ILE A 30 4.24 8.65 -16.82
C ILE A 30 5.57 8.50 -17.56
N GLU A 31 6.61 8.07 -16.85
CA GLU A 31 8.00 8.11 -17.32
C GLU A 31 8.34 6.97 -18.26
N ASP A 32 7.91 5.74 -17.94
CA ASP A 32 8.26 4.54 -18.72
C ASP A 32 7.25 4.25 -19.84
N TYR A 33 5.99 4.67 -19.65
CA TYR A 33 4.89 4.33 -20.55
C TYR A 33 4.22 5.55 -21.22
N GLY A 34 4.57 6.78 -20.83
CA GLY A 34 4.02 7.99 -21.44
C GLY A 34 2.51 8.16 -21.24
N MET A 35 1.92 7.54 -20.22
CA MET A 35 0.46 7.59 -20.02
C MET A 35 -0.03 8.97 -19.61
N LYS A 36 -1.21 9.35 -20.11
CA LYS A 36 -1.88 10.61 -19.73
C LYS A 36 -2.38 10.55 -18.29
N GLN A 37 -2.28 11.67 -17.57
CA GLN A 37 -2.66 11.76 -16.15
C GLN A 37 -4.13 11.39 -15.89
N GLU A 38 -5.04 11.74 -16.80
CA GLU A 38 -6.47 11.40 -16.72
C GLU A 38 -6.69 9.89 -16.66
N LEU A 39 -6.03 9.15 -17.57
CA LEU A 39 -6.12 7.70 -17.61
C LEU A 39 -5.44 7.05 -16.40
N ILE A 40 -4.30 7.60 -15.95
CA ILE A 40 -3.64 7.13 -14.72
C ILE A 40 -4.56 7.30 -13.51
N ALA A 41 -5.25 8.44 -13.41
CA ALA A 41 -6.18 8.73 -12.33
C ALA A 41 -7.33 7.73 -12.29
N GLU A 42 -7.91 7.43 -13.46
CA GLU A 42 -8.94 6.39 -13.61
C GLU A 42 -8.43 5.01 -13.16
N ARG A 43 -7.27 4.57 -13.68
CA ARG A 43 -6.71 3.25 -13.40
C ARG A 43 -6.28 3.07 -11.94
N LEU A 44 -5.82 4.13 -11.27
CA LEU A 44 -5.41 4.10 -9.87
C LEU A 44 -6.54 4.43 -8.89
N GLY A 45 -7.72 4.85 -9.38
CA GLY A 45 -8.85 5.26 -8.54
C GLY A 45 -8.54 6.50 -7.70
N VAL A 46 -7.81 7.47 -8.26
CA VAL A 46 -7.44 8.73 -7.61
C VAL A 46 -7.87 9.92 -8.46
N THR A 47 -7.71 11.14 -7.96
CA THR A 47 -8.00 12.35 -8.75
C THR A 47 -6.83 12.66 -9.69
N GLN A 48 -7.11 13.27 -10.85
CA GLN A 48 -6.07 13.76 -11.75
C GLN A 48 -5.16 14.80 -11.06
N ALA A 49 -5.71 15.58 -10.13
CA ALA A 49 -4.93 16.48 -9.27
C ALA A 49 -3.94 15.71 -8.36
N ALA A 50 -4.30 14.52 -7.86
CA ALA A 50 -3.38 13.68 -7.10
C ALA A 50 -2.23 13.17 -7.99
N VAL A 51 -2.53 12.72 -9.22
CA VAL A 51 -1.50 12.30 -10.19
C VAL A 51 -0.56 13.44 -10.54
N SER A 52 -1.09 14.65 -10.75
CA SER A 52 -0.28 15.85 -10.97
C SER A 52 0.66 16.13 -9.79
N LYS A 53 0.20 15.93 -8.54
CA LYS A 53 1.06 16.04 -7.35
C LYS A 53 2.12 14.94 -7.28
N TYR A 54 1.79 13.69 -7.60
CA TYR A 54 2.71 12.55 -7.54
C TYR A 54 3.94 12.73 -8.42
N ARG A 55 3.80 13.44 -9.55
CA ARG A 55 4.91 13.82 -10.43
C ARG A 55 5.96 14.69 -9.73
N HIS A 56 5.57 15.47 -8.72
CA HIS A 56 6.43 16.46 -8.06
C HIS A 56 6.87 16.04 -6.64
N GLN A 57 6.32 14.96 -6.09
CA GLN A 57 6.48 14.57 -4.69
C GLN A 57 7.67 13.63 -4.41
N VAL A 58 8.86 13.96 -4.91
CA VAL A 58 10.10 13.23 -4.54
C VAL A 58 10.70 13.75 -3.22
N ARG A 59 10.14 14.81 -2.62
CA ARG A 59 10.64 15.43 -1.38
C ARG A 59 9.50 15.75 -0.42
N GLY A 60 9.61 15.26 0.83
CA GLY A 60 8.66 15.54 1.91
C GLY A 60 7.59 14.47 2.16
N GLU A 61 7.72 13.27 1.57
CA GLU A 61 6.86 12.14 1.94
C GLU A 61 7.19 11.64 3.35
N ALA A 62 6.18 11.08 4.03
CA ALA A 62 6.31 10.55 5.39
C ALA A 62 7.20 9.29 5.46
N ILE A 63 7.51 8.69 4.30
CA ILE A 63 8.26 7.46 4.12
C ILE A 63 9.05 7.52 2.80
N ASP A 64 10.31 7.07 2.81
CA ASP A 64 11.12 6.94 1.60
C ASP A 64 11.10 5.47 1.15
N LEU A 65 10.21 5.19 0.20
CA LEU A 65 10.10 3.87 -0.44
C LEU A 65 11.06 3.70 -1.61
N GLU A 66 11.52 4.80 -2.20
CA GLU A 66 12.34 4.76 -3.40
C GLU A 66 13.74 4.24 -3.11
N ALA A 67 14.21 4.26 -1.86
CA ALA A 67 15.51 3.71 -1.47
C ALA A 67 15.60 2.17 -1.64
N ALA A 68 14.49 1.43 -1.55
CA ALA A 68 14.48 -0.03 -1.58
C ALA A 68 14.27 -0.60 -3.00
N ASP A 69 15.20 -1.44 -3.45
CA ASP A 69 15.14 -2.12 -4.76
C ASP A 69 13.87 -2.97 -4.92
N GLU A 70 13.49 -3.68 -3.87
CA GLU A 70 12.29 -4.53 -3.83
C GLU A 70 11.03 -3.70 -4.11
N VAL A 71 10.95 -2.50 -3.53
CA VAL A 71 9.78 -1.63 -3.71
C VAL A 71 9.77 -1.00 -5.10
N ARG A 72 10.94 -0.65 -5.65
CA ARG A 72 11.06 -0.24 -7.06
C ARG A 72 10.54 -1.33 -7.99
N GLN A 73 10.96 -2.58 -7.79
CA GLN A 73 10.47 -3.72 -8.58
C GLN A 73 8.96 -3.91 -8.44
N ILE A 74 8.43 -3.94 -7.21
CA ILE A 74 7.00 -4.04 -6.94
C ILE A 74 6.21 -2.94 -7.67
N SER A 75 6.68 -1.69 -7.61
CA SER A 75 6.01 -0.56 -8.26
C SER A 75 6.00 -0.68 -9.79
N SER A 76 7.09 -1.19 -10.38
CA SER A 76 7.22 -1.43 -11.82
C SER A 76 6.29 -2.55 -12.28
N GLU A 77 6.21 -3.64 -11.51
CA GLU A 77 5.28 -4.74 -11.80
C GLU A 77 3.80 -4.29 -11.76
N ILE A 78 3.42 -3.48 -10.77
CA ILE A 78 2.07 -2.90 -10.69
C ILE A 78 1.81 -2.01 -11.91
N ALA A 79 2.76 -1.12 -12.26
CA ALA A 79 2.63 -0.24 -13.42
C ALA A 79 2.46 -1.04 -14.72
N SER A 80 3.28 -2.06 -14.95
CA SER A 80 3.19 -2.94 -16.12
C SER A 80 1.85 -3.65 -16.24
N THR A 81 1.22 -3.99 -15.10
CA THR A 81 -0.11 -4.60 -15.04
C THR A 81 -1.19 -3.59 -15.44
N LEU A 82 -1.07 -2.33 -15.01
CA LEU A 82 -2.01 -1.25 -15.29
C LEU A 82 -2.01 -0.79 -16.76
N VAL A 83 -0.90 -0.95 -17.48
CA VAL A 83 -0.76 -0.55 -18.90
C VAL A 83 -1.54 -1.47 -19.84
N ARG A 84 -1.76 -2.73 -19.46
CA ARG A 84 -2.42 -3.74 -20.30
C ARG A 84 -3.94 -3.57 -20.22
N ASP A 85 -4.63 -4.53 -19.61
CA ASP A 85 -6.04 -4.44 -19.24
C ASP A 85 -6.19 -4.87 -17.77
N PRO A 86 -6.11 -3.92 -16.83
CA PRO A 86 -6.07 -4.24 -15.42
C PRO A 86 -7.43 -4.73 -14.91
N ASN A 87 -7.46 -5.97 -14.44
CA ASN A 87 -8.54 -6.46 -13.59
C ASN A 87 -8.46 -5.71 -12.23
N PRO A 88 -9.52 -4.99 -11.80
CA PRO A 88 -9.49 -4.21 -10.55
C PRO A 88 -9.18 -5.06 -9.30
N LEU A 89 -9.61 -6.32 -9.29
CA LEU A 89 -9.34 -7.24 -8.18
C LEU A 89 -7.87 -7.66 -8.13
N ASP A 90 -7.23 -7.84 -9.28
CA ASP A 90 -5.80 -8.14 -9.35
C ASP A 90 -4.94 -6.97 -8.90
N ILE A 91 -5.27 -5.75 -9.36
CA ILE A 91 -4.59 -4.53 -8.90
C ILE A 91 -4.74 -4.35 -7.38
N SER A 92 -5.96 -4.54 -6.86
CA SER A 92 -6.22 -4.47 -5.41
C SER A 92 -5.36 -5.48 -4.63
N ARG A 93 -5.27 -6.73 -5.11
CA ARG A 93 -4.40 -7.76 -4.51
C ARG A 93 -2.93 -7.35 -4.53
N LYS A 94 -2.42 -6.84 -5.65
CA LYS A 94 -1.03 -6.40 -5.78
C LYS A 94 -0.69 -5.26 -4.83
N PHE A 95 -1.55 -4.24 -4.70
CA PHE A 95 -1.35 -3.17 -3.71
C PHE A 95 -1.40 -3.68 -2.27
N CYS A 96 -2.31 -4.60 -1.97
CA CYS A 96 -2.42 -5.21 -0.64
C CYS A 96 -1.16 -6.02 -0.28
N GLN A 97 -0.68 -6.83 -1.22
CA GLN A 97 0.56 -7.60 -1.07
C GLN A 97 1.76 -6.66 -0.92
N ALA A 98 1.90 -5.68 -1.80
CA ALA A 98 2.96 -4.68 -1.71
C ALA A 98 3.01 -3.96 -0.35
N CYS A 99 1.84 -3.57 0.20
CA CYS A 99 1.75 -2.98 1.53
C CYS A 99 2.21 -3.94 2.63
N THR A 100 1.97 -5.23 2.46
CA THR A 100 2.43 -6.29 3.37
C THR A 100 3.95 -6.45 3.27
N ASP A 101 4.49 -6.50 2.06
CA ASP A 101 5.92 -6.66 1.82
C ASP A 101 6.72 -5.43 2.32
N ILE A 102 6.27 -4.21 2.01
CA ILE A 102 6.87 -2.96 2.50
C ILE A 102 6.90 -2.90 4.03
N ARG A 103 5.85 -3.39 4.68
CA ARG A 103 5.78 -3.49 6.15
C ARG A 103 6.77 -4.51 6.69
N ALA A 104 6.86 -5.68 6.07
CA ALA A 104 7.80 -6.73 6.45
C ALA A 104 9.27 -6.33 6.21
N LEU A 105 9.52 -5.46 5.24
CA LEU A 105 10.84 -4.84 5.02
C LEU A 105 11.21 -3.79 6.10
N GLY A 106 10.28 -3.41 6.97
CA GLY A 106 10.53 -2.45 8.06
C GLY A 106 10.61 -0.99 7.62
N LEU A 107 10.29 -0.68 6.36
CA LEU A 107 10.46 0.65 5.76
C LEU A 107 9.63 1.75 6.43
N MET A 108 8.56 1.39 7.16
CA MET A 108 7.67 2.33 7.83
C MET A 108 7.87 2.43 9.35
N CYS A 109 8.84 1.73 9.95
CA CYS A 109 9.05 1.71 11.40
C CYS A 109 9.31 3.13 11.95
N GLU A 110 10.13 3.93 11.26
CA GLU A 110 10.35 5.32 11.68
C GLU A 110 9.05 6.15 11.62
N THR A 111 8.21 5.91 10.61
CA THR A 111 6.90 6.57 10.50
C THR A 111 5.98 6.15 11.66
N CYS A 112 5.96 4.88 12.06
CA CYS A 112 5.22 4.44 13.25
C CYS A 112 5.66 5.20 14.51
N ARG A 113 6.96 5.32 14.75
CA ARG A 113 7.52 6.09 15.88
C ARG A 113 7.18 7.58 15.82
N LYS A 114 7.16 8.19 14.61
CA LYS A 114 6.78 9.60 14.44
C LYS A 114 5.30 9.83 14.76
N VAL A 115 4.44 8.87 14.43
CA VAL A 115 3.01 8.94 14.69
C VAL A 115 2.70 8.71 16.17
N ASP A 116 3.36 7.72 16.78
CA ASP A 116 3.30 7.47 18.23
C ASP A 116 4.73 7.35 18.80
N PRO A 117 5.26 8.40 19.46
CA PRO A 117 6.59 8.38 20.06
C PRO A 117 6.76 7.36 21.19
N SER A 118 5.67 6.81 21.74
CA SER A 118 5.73 5.75 22.76
C SER A 118 5.93 4.35 22.16
N TRP A 119 5.86 4.23 20.84
CA TRP A 119 6.08 2.96 20.15
C TRP A 119 7.54 2.53 20.20
N ASP A 120 7.81 1.45 20.92
CA ASP A 120 9.11 0.78 20.89
C ASP A 120 9.31 0.03 19.56
N VAL A 121 9.84 0.74 18.57
CA VAL A 121 10.12 0.20 17.25
C VAL A 121 11.38 -0.68 17.20
N GLU A 122 12.22 -0.67 18.25
CA GLU A 122 13.42 -1.50 18.33
C GLU A 122 13.06 -2.96 18.66
N HIS A 123 12.00 -3.17 19.44
CA HIS A 123 11.50 -4.50 19.81
C HIS A 123 10.15 -4.85 19.15
N CYS A 124 9.66 -4.03 18.22
CA CYS A 124 8.42 -4.26 17.50
C CYS A 124 8.55 -5.41 16.49
N THR A 125 7.63 -6.39 16.54
CA THR A 125 7.59 -7.53 15.60
C THR A 125 6.28 -7.63 14.80
N ILE A 126 5.39 -6.65 14.95
CA ILE A 126 4.00 -6.70 14.45
C ILE A 126 3.94 -6.91 12.92
N CYS A 127 4.89 -6.34 12.17
CA CYS A 127 4.93 -6.39 10.72
C CYS A 127 5.80 -7.51 10.12
N PHE A 128 6.58 -8.24 10.93
CA PHE A 128 7.61 -9.18 10.44
C PHE A 128 7.14 -10.64 10.34
N GLY A 129 5.87 -10.91 10.64
CA GLY A 129 5.27 -12.23 10.47
C GLY A 129 4.68 -12.44 9.07
N HIS A 130 4.45 -13.71 8.70
CA HIS A 130 3.52 -14.00 7.60
C HIS A 130 2.16 -13.45 8.04
N HIS A 131 1.68 -12.41 7.37
CA HIS A 131 0.33 -11.87 7.56
C HIS A 131 -0.75 -12.83 7.01
N SER A 132 -0.62 -14.13 7.26
CA SER A 132 -1.80 -14.94 7.55
C SER A 132 -2.18 -14.53 8.96
N CYS A 133 -3.32 -13.85 9.13
CA CYS A 133 -3.85 -13.54 10.45
C CYS A 133 -3.67 -14.76 11.37
N ALA A 134 -2.80 -14.66 12.37
CA ALA A 134 -2.65 -15.71 13.35
C ALA A 134 -4.02 -15.96 13.99
N ASP A 135 -4.37 -17.24 14.10
CA ASP A 135 -5.65 -17.81 14.46
C ASP A 135 -6.22 -17.29 15.80
N THR A 136 -6.75 -16.07 15.83
CA THR A 136 -7.75 -15.75 16.87
C THR A 136 -8.97 -16.63 16.68
N VAL A 137 -9.26 -16.98 15.42
CA VAL A 137 -10.23 -17.97 14.97
C VAL A 137 -9.69 -18.60 13.70
N SER A 138 -9.57 -19.93 13.66
CA SER A 138 -9.39 -20.65 12.40
C SER A 138 -10.69 -20.53 11.60
N ILE A 139 -10.66 -19.76 10.50
CA ILE A 139 -11.81 -19.63 9.61
C ILE A 139 -11.82 -20.86 8.72
N GLU A 140 -12.73 -21.79 9.00
CA GLU A 140 -13.00 -22.92 8.12
C GLU A 140 -13.24 -22.44 6.68
N PRO A 141 -12.72 -23.15 5.65
CA PRO A 141 -12.95 -22.77 4.26
C PRO A 141 -14.43 -22.55 3.91
N SER A 142 -15.34 -23.28 4.55
CA SER A 142 -16.80 -23.13 4.43
C SER A 142 -17.35 -21.81 4.97
N SER A 143 -16.59 -21.10 5.80
CA SER A 143 -16.93 -19.79 6.36
C SER A 143 -16.38 -18.63 5.51
N ILE A 144 -15.50 -18.90 4.53
CA ILE A 144 -15.01 -17.88 3.60
C ILE A 144 -16.19 -17.33 2.79
N ALA A 145 -16.33 -16.02 2.77
CA ALA A 145 -17.44 -15.32 2.10
C ALA A 145 -18.86 -15.72 2.58
N LYS A 146 -19.02 -16.45 3.70
CA LYS A 146 -20.32 -16.88 4.25
C LYS A 146 -21.32 -15.74 4.44
N TYR A 147 -20.83 -14.56 4.78
CA TYR A 147 -21.65 -13.35 4.99
C TYR A 147 -21.57 -12.36 3.82
N ARG A 148 -21.03 -12.77 2.67
CA ARG A 148 -20.93 -11.92 1.48
C ARG A 148 -22.34 -11.71 0.92
N ARG A 149 -22.80 -10.46 0.97
CA ARG A 149 -24.13 -10.05 0.47
C ARG A 149 -24.19 -9.80 -1.03
N ILE A 150 -23.04 -9.73 -1.70
CA ILE A 150 -22.93 -9.42 -3.14
C ILE A 150 -22.40 -10.67 -3.86
N PRO A 151 -23.18 -11.30 -4.76
CA PRO A 151 -22.72 -12.48 -5.50
C PRO A 151 -21.51 -12.15 -6.38
N ILE A 152 -20.61 -13.14 -6.57
CA ILE A 152 -19.54 -13.06 -7.57
C ILE A 152 -20.19 -13.36 -8.92
N GLN A 153 -20.03 -12.47 -9.90
CA GLN A 153 -20.38 -12.77 -11.29
C GLN A 153 -19.12 -13.35 -11.95
N ASP A 154 -19.25 -14.55 -12.52
CA ASP A 154 -18.23 -15.21 -13.34
C ASP A 154 -18.16 -14.58 -14.74
#